data_AF-A0A150MWR1-F1
#
_entry.id   AF-A0A150MWR1-F1
#
_cell.length_a   1.000
_cell.length_b   1.000
_cell.length_c   1.000
_cell.angle_alpha   90.00
_cell.angle_beta   90.00
_cell.angle_gamma   90.00
#
_symmetry.space_group_name_H-M   'P 1'
#
loop_
_entity.id
_entity.type
_entity.pdbx_description
1 polymer ?
#
loop_
_entity_poly.entity_id
_entity_poly.type
_entity_poly.pdbx_seq_one_letter_code
_entity_poly.pdbx_strand_id
1 'polypeptide(L)'
;MGNIKYDGEKRDELNRVKKLVNQAIQNNAIKGDEIFYEIHQTIHELDKHFNTTYFVDEVPNKQSEASFFIEKSEYSDVYYWLKGMSESLHSGEYAPYSSREDFLSHMAHVGYVYARHFYNLEDQLSMKTKLSELIQLFGEMRNENDYNKYGEYIEQFDAIYDEIQKERRL
;
A
#
# COMPACT_ATOMS: atom_id res chain seq x y z
N MET A 1 -33.96 -3.97 -16.26
CA MET A 1 -32.72 -4.66 -15.82
C MET A 1 -31.67 -4.40 -16.88
N GLY A 2 -30.85 -3.37 -16.67
CA GLY A 2 -29.81 -2.97 -17.61
C GLY A 2 -28.62 -3.90 -17.46
N ASN A 3 -28.39 -4.75 -18.46
CA ASN A 3 -27.16 -5.52 -18.59
C ASN A 3 -26.01 -4.53 -18.75
N ILE A 4 -25.23 -4.36 -17.69
CA ILE A 4 -23.92 -3.73 -17.75
C ILE A 4 -23.10 -4.57 -18.71
N LYS A 5 -22.72 -4.01 -19.87
CA LYS A 5 -21.73 -4.64 -20.75
C LYS A 5 -20.37 -4.48 -20.07
N TYR A 6 -19.98 -5.48 -19.29
CA TYR A 6 -18.66 -5.60 -18.69
C TYR A 6 -17.69 -6.09 -19.78
N ASP A 7 -16.70 -5.27 -20.09
CA ASP A 7 -15.58 -5.59 -20.99
C ASP A 7 -14.41 -6.26 -20.21
N GLY A 8 -14.73 -6.93 -19.09
CA GLY A 8 -13.80 -7.19 -17.97
C GLY A 8 -13.75 -8.61 -17.42
N GLU A 9 -14.09 -9.64 -18.20
CA GLU A 9 -14.05 -11.02 -17.70
C GLU A 9 -12.65 -11.63 -17.83
N LYS A 10 -11.71 -11.29 -16.94
CA LYS A 10 -10.50 -12.11 -16.62
C LYS A 10 -10.87 -13.44 -15.92
N ARG A 11 -11.98 -14.04 -16.35
CA ARG A 11 -12.64 -15.19 -15.72
C ARG A 11 -11.79 -16.45 -15.89
N ASP A 12 -11.09 -16.56 -17.00
CA ASP A 12 -10.20 -17.69 -17.26
C ASP A 12 -8.96 -17.64 -16.38
N GLU A 13 -8.39 -16.45 -16.17
CA GLU A 13 -7.28 -16.22 -15.25
C GLU A 13 -7.70 -16.45 -13.79
N LEU A 14 -8.90 -16.02 -13.38
CA LEU A 14 -9.47 -16.33 -12.06
C LEU A 14 -9.69 -17.84 -11.86
N ASN A 15 -10.20 -18.53 -12.89
CA ASN A 15 -10.37 -19.98 -12.85
C ASN A 15 -9.02 -20.72 -12.84
N ARG A 16 -8.00 -20.16 -13.50
CA ARG A 16 -6.64 -20.69 -13.49
C ARG A 16 -6.01 -20.61 -12.11
N VAL A 17 -6.08 -19.46 -11.42
CA VAL A 17 -5.58 -19.33 -10.04
C VAL A 17 -6.25 -20.34 -9.11
N LYS A 18 -7.57 -20.48 -9.19
CA LYS A 18 -8.31 -21.47 -8.37
C LYS A 18 -7.82 -22.90 -8.61
N LYS A 19 -7.54 -23.27 -9.86
CA LYS A 19 -7.00 -24.60 -10.20
C LYS A 19 -5.58 -24.79 -9.66
N LEU A 20 -4.70 -23.81 -9.85
CA LEU A 20 -3.31 -23.86 -9.38
C LEU A 20 -3.23 -23.96 -7.85
N VAL A 21 -4.06 -23.22 -7.12
CA VAL A 21 -4.14 -23.30 -5.65
C VAL A 21 -4.59 -24.70 -5.21
N ASN A 22 -5.64 -25.26 -5.83
CA ASN A 22 -6.10 -26.61 -5.52
C ASN A 22 -5.02 -27.67 -5.81
N GLN A 23 -4.26 -27.52 -6.90
CA GLN A 23 -3.15 -28.39 -7.23
C GLN A 23 -2.00 -28.27 -6.23
N ALA A 24 -1.65 -27.04 -5.78
CA ALA A 24 -0.63 -26.83 -4.76
C ALA A 24 -1.00 -27.52 -3.43
N ILE A 25 -2.28 -27.45 -3.03
CA ILE A 25 -2.79 -28.14 -1.85
C ILE A 25 -2.73 -29.66 -2.02
N GLN A 26 -3.21 -30.20 -3.14
CA GLN A 26 -3.23 -31.64 -3.41
C GLN A 26 -1.81 -32.25 -3.47
N ASN A 27 -0.85 -31.46 -3.96
CA ASN A 27 0.53 -31.91 -4.14
C ASN A 27 1.41 -31.65 -2.90
N ASN A 28 0.87 -31.10 -1.81
CA ASN A 28 1.64 -30.65 -0.63
C ASN A 28 2.84 -29.76 -1.03
N ALA A 29 2.62 -28.85 -1.98
CA ALA A 29 3.68 -27.97 -2.47
C ALA A 29 4.25 -27.12 -1.32
N ILE A 30 5.56 -26.88 -1.36
CA ILE A 30 6.30 -26.11 -0.36
C ILE A 30 6.82 -24.80 -0.95
N LYS A 31 7.14 -23.83 -0.07
CA LYS A 31 7.70 -22.54 -0.46
C LYS A 31 8.96 -22.73 -1.31
N GLY A 32 8.95 -22.20 -2.53
CA GLY A 32 10.03 -22.35 -3.51
C GLY A 32 9.64 -23.20 -4.72
N ASP A 33 8.53 -23.94 -4.66
CA ASP A 33 8.03 -24.70 -5.81
C ASP A 33 7.47 -23.77 -6.90
N GLU A 34 7.68 -24.15 -8.15
CA GLU A 34 7.29 -23.37 -9.34
C GLU A 34 5.79 -23.01 -9.37
N ILE A 35 4.94 -23.87 -8.80
CA ILE A 35 3.49 -23.63 -8.69
C ILE A 35 3.16 -22.38 -7.88
N PHE A 36 3.98 -22.03 -6.88
CA PHE A 36 3.79 -20.79 -6.11
C PHE A 36 4.13 -19.56 -6.93
N TYR A 37 5.16 -19.62 -7.78
CA TYR A 37 5.50 -18.54 -8.70
C TYR A 37 4.37 -18.29 -9.71
N GLU A 38 3.79 -19.36 -10.25
CA GLU A 38 2.69 -19.24 -11.21
C GLU A 38 1.39 -18.70 -10.57
N ILE A 39 1.08 -19.13 -9.33
CA ILE A 39 -0.03 -18.55 -8.54
C ILE A 39 0.20 -17.06 -8.32
N HIS A 40 1.41 -16.68 -7.88
CA HIS A 40 1.77 -15.30 -7.57
C HIS A 40 1.64 -14.38 -8.79
N GLN A 41 2.23 -14.77 -9.92
CA GLN A 41 2.17 -14.00 -11.17
C GLN A 41 0.74 -13.85 -11.69
N THR A 42 -0.07 -14.91 -11.64
CA THR A 42 -1.46 -14.82 -12.12
C THR A 42 -2.32 -13.93 -11.21
N ILE A 43 -2.09 -13.95 -9.89
CA ILE A 43 -2.72 -13.01 -8.96
C ILE A 43 -2.26 -11.57 -9.24
N HIS A 44 -0.96 -11.36 -9.46
CA HIS A 44 -0.39 -10.05 -9.78
C HIS A 44 -1.00 -9.45 -11.06
N GLU A 45 -1.18 -10.25 -12.11
CA GLU A 45 -1.83 -9.80 -13.35
C GLU A 45 -3.30 -9.45 -13.18
N LEU A 46 -4.04 -10.25 -12.39
CA LEU A 46 -5.43 -10.00 -12.06
C LEU A 46 -5.57 -8.71 -11.25
N ASP A 47 -4.70 -8.53 -10.29
CA ASP A 47 -4.66 -7.39 -9.39
C ASP A 47 -4.31 -6.10 -10.15
N LYS A 48 -3.32 -6.14 -11.05
CA LYS A 48 -3.00 -5.05 -11.99
C LYS A 48 -4.17 -4.67 -12.90
N HIS A 49 -5.03 -5.64 -13.24
CA HIS A 49 -6.17 -5.40 -14.11
C HIS A 49 -7.38 -4.82 -13.37
N PHE A 50 -7.68 -5.32 -12.18
CA PHE A 50 -8.90 -4.95 -11.44
C PHE A 50 -8.71 -3.82 -10.44
N ASN A 51 -7.49 -3.62 -9.93
CA ASN A 51 -7.21 -2.64 -8.89
C ASN A 51 -6.37 -1.49 -9.45
N THR A 52 -6.76 -0.26 -9.10
CA THR A 52 -6.01 0.96 -9.39
C THR A 52 -4.64 0.94 -8.69
N THR A 53 -4.56 0.24 -7.55
CA THR A 53 -3.38 -0.06 -6.76
C THR A 53 -3.18 -1.57 -6.68
N TYR A 54 -2.11 -2.09 -7.28
CA TYR A 54 -1.80 -3.52 -7.29
C TYR A 54 -0.53 -3.84 -6.49
N PHE A 55 -0.50 -5.01 -5.84
CA PHE A 55 0.61 -5.66 -5.19
C PHE A 55 1.77 -5.84 -6.17
N VAL A 56 2.99 -5.50 -5.76
CA VAL A 56 4.20 -5.72 -6.56
C VAL A 56 4.94 -6.93 -5.98
N ASP A 57 5.25 -7.91 -6.84
CA ASP A 57 6.09 -9.05 -6.50
C ASP A 57 7.53 -8.56 -6.27
N GLU A 58 8.14 -8.93 -5.13
CA GLU A 58 9.51 -8.50 -4.79
C GLU A 58 10.53 -9.01 -5.84
N VAL A 59 11.01 -8.12 -6.71
CA VAL A 59 12.14 -8.40 -7.63
C VAL A 59 13.36 -7.59 -7.15
N PRO A 60 14.57 -8.18 -7.04
CA PRO A 60 15.67 -7.69 -6.21
C PRO A 60 16.42 -6.45 -6.73
N ASN A 61 15.84 -5.67 -7.65
CA ASN A 61 16.54 -4.57 -8.29
C ASN A 61 15.97 -3.21 -7.88
N LYS A 62 16.61 -2.59 -6.89
CA LYS A 62 16.27 -1.28 -6.30
C LYS A 62 16.08 -0.14 -7.32
N GLN A 63 16.66 -0.24 -8.52
CA GLN A 63 16.52 0.77 -9.57
C GLN A 63 15.18 0.72 -10.32
N SER A 64 14.55 -0.46 -10.48
CA SER A 64 13.26 -0.54 -11.19
C SER A 64 12.08 -0.14 -10.31
N GLU A 65 12.16 -0.37 -8.99
CA GLU A 65 11.17 0.12 -8.02
C GLU A 65 11.09 1.64 -8.02
N ALA A 66 12.24 2.32 -7.85
CA ALA A 66 12.31 3.78 -7.92
C ALA A 66 11.66 4.31 -9.21
N SER A 67 12.09 3.79 -10.36
CA SER A 67 11.67 4.27 -11.68
C SER A 67 10.17 4.11 -11.96
N PHE A 68 9.52 3.05 -11.45
CA PHE A 68 8.12 2.76 -11.75
C PHE A 68 7.14 3.52 -10.83
N PHE A 69 7.46 3.64 -9.54
CA PHE A 69 6.65 4.47 -8.64
C PHE A 69 6.80 5.99 -8.95
N ILE A 70 7.95 6.42 -9.48
CA ILE A 70 8.19 7.79 -9.96
C ILE A 70 7.18 8.22 -11.04
N GLU A 71 6.69 7.31 -11.90
CA GLU A 71 5.79 7.67 -13.02
C GLU A 71 4.32 7.91 -12.61
N LYS A 72 3.89 7.51 -11.41
CA LYS A 72 2.46 7.57 -11.00
C LYS A 72 2.16 8.04 -9.58
N SER A 73 3.15 8.43 -8.78
CA SER A 73 2.87 9.07 -7.49
C SER A 73 2.03 10.34 -7.71
N GLU A 74 0.89 10.46 -7.02
CA GLU A 74 0.09 11.70 -7.02
C GLU A 74 0.91 12.87 -6.43
N TYR A 75 1.95 12.56 -5.67
CA TYR A 75 2.81 13.51 -5.01
C TYR A 75 4.17 13.55 -5.68
N SER A 76 4.58 14.75 -6.09
CA SER A 76 5.89 14.99 -6.70
C SER A 76 7.05 14.93 -5.70
N ASP A 77 6.77 14.93 -4.39
CA ASP A 77 7.76 14.98 -3.31
C ASP A 77 7.15 14.55 -1.96
N VAL A 78 8.01 14.06 -1.06
CA VAL A 78 7.65 13.50 0.26
C VAL A 78 6.91 14.52 1.12
N TYR A 79 7.28 15.81 1.06
CA TYR A 79 6.65 16.83 1.90
C TYR A 79 5.22 17.13 1.47
N TYR A 80 4.92 17.09 0.16
CA TYR A 80 3.54 17.25 -0.31
C TYR A 80 2.68 16.07 0.09
N TRP A 81 3.22 14.85 0.01
CA TRP A 81 2.53 13.66 0.49
C TRP A 81 2.25 13.74 2.00
N LEU A 82 3.26 14.03 2.81
CA LEU A 82 3.10 14.12 4.27
C LEU A 82 2.05 15.17 4.66
N LYS A 83 2.05 16.31 3.98
CA LYS A 83 1.05 17.36 4.19
C LYS A 83 -0.36 16.86 3.86
N GLY A 84 -0.56 16.27 2.68
CA GLY A 84 -1.88 15.75 2.28
C GLY A 84 -2.37 14.61 3.17
N MET A 85 -1.44 13.77 3.65
CA MET A 85 -1.71 12.73 4.64
C MET A 85 -2.18 13.33 5.97
N SER A 86 -1.47 14.34 6.50
CA SER A 86 -1.87 15.05 7.73
C SER A 86 -3.26 15.66 7.61
N GLU A 87 -3.55 16.34 6.50
CA GLU A 87 -4.86 16.94 6.23
C GLU A 87 -5.97 15.88 6.18
N SER A 88 -5.72 14.74 5.53
CA SER A 88 -6.67 13.63 5.42
C SER A 88 -6.90 12.92 6.76
N LEU A 89 -5.84 12.71 7.54
CA LEU A 89 -5.93 12.09 8.87
C LEU A 89 -6.68 12.98 9.86
N HIS A 90 -6.73 14.29 9.67
CA HIS A 90 -7.48 15.23 10.52
C HIS A 90 -8.86 15.61 9.96
N SER A 91 -9.17 15.16 8.74
CA SER A 91 -10.44 15.48 8.10
C SER A 91 -11.62 14.87 8.86
N GLY A 92 -12.65 15.70 9.08
CA GLY A 92 -13.98 15.24 9.47
C GLY A 92 -14.78 14.66 8.29
N GLU A 93 -14.31 14.89 7.06
CA GLU A 93 -14.90 14.34 5.84
C GLU A 93 -14.20 13.05 5.46
N TYR A 94 -14.99 11.99 5.29
CA TYR A 94 -14.52 10.64 4.95
C TYR A 94 -15.38 9.97 3.87
N ALA A 95 -16.17 10.75 3.12
CA ALA A 95 -16.82 10.21 1.94
C ALA A 95 -15.76 9.82 0.88
N PRO A 96 -15.96 8.75 0.09
CA PRO A 96 -17.16 7.92 0.00
C PRO A 96 -17.18 6.72 0.96
N TYR A 97 -16.30 6.65 1.95
CA TYR A 97 -16.25 5.54 2.90
C TYR A 97 -17.49 5.51 3.79
N SER A 98 -17.94 4.30 4.14
CA SER A 98 -19.12 4.06 4.98
C SER A 98 -18.95 4.55 6.41
N SER A 99 -17.71 4.63 6.89
CA SER A 99 -17.37 5.03 8.25
C SER A 99 -16.01 5.73 8.29
N ARG A 100 -15.76 6.43 9.39
CA ARG A 100 -14.47 7.07 9.64
C ARG A 100 -13.37 6.03 9.81
N GLU A 101 -13.72 4.92 10.42
CA GLU A 101 -12.90 3.73 10.65
C GLU A 101 -12.44 3.11 9.33
N ASP A 102 -13.36 2.88 8.39
CA ASP A 102 -13.03 2.35 7.06
C ASP A 102 -12.08 3.30 6.31
N PHE A 103 -12.35 4.60 6.37
CA PHE A 103 -11.48 5.61 5.77
C PHE A 103 -10.09 5.60 6.41
N LEU A 104 -10.01 5.56 7.74
CA LEU A 104 -8.73 5.56 8.43
C LEU A 104 -7.92 4.28 8.16
N SER A 105 -8.57 3.13 8.06
CA SER A 105 -7.92 1.88 7.64
C SER A 105 -7.36 2.00 6.22
N HIS A 106 -8.12 2.62 5.31
CA HIS A 106 -7.62 2.94 3.98
C HIS A 106 -6.42 3.90 4.02
N MET A 107 -6.49 4.96 4.83
CA MET A 107 -5.38 5.90 4.99
C MET A 107 -4.12 5.22 5.54
N ALA A 108 -4.28 4.26 6.47
CA ALA A 108 -3.17 3.46 6.97
C ALA A 108 -2.51 2.63 5.85
N HIS A 109 -3.31 2.01 5.00
CA HIS A 109 -2.80 1.28 3.84
C HIS A 109 -2.03 2.20 2.88
N VAL A 110 -2.63 3.34 2.50
CA VAL A 110 -2.02 4.30 1.56
C VAL A 110 -0.75 4.92 2.16
N GLY A 111 -0.79 5.30 3.44
CA GLY A 111 0.36 5.83 4.17
C GLY A 111 1.53 4.86 4.19
N TYR A 112 1.27 3.57 4.44
CA TYR A 112 2.28 2.52 4.40
C TYR A 112 2.96 2.42 3.03
N VAL A 113 2.17 2.45 1.95
CA VAL A 113 2.68 2.33 0.56
C VAL A 113 3.55 3.54 0.21
N TYR A 114 3.08 4.75 0.46
CA TYR A 114 3.85 5.96 0.16
C TYR A 114 5.10 6.09 1.04
N ALA A 115 5.03 5.76 2.33
CA ALA A 115 6.19 5.78 3.21
C ALA A 115 7.30 4.86 2.69
N ARG A 116 6.95 3.65 2.25
CA ARG A 116 7.91 2.72 1.59
C ARG A 116 8.45 3.26 0.29
N HIS A 117 7.60 3.87 -0.52
CA HIS A 117 8.02 4.49 -1.78
C HIS A 117 9.10 5.55 -1.54
N PHE A 118 8.82 6.54 -0.69
CA PHE A 118 9.77 7.60 -0.40
C PHE A 118 11.01 7.07 0.33
N TYR A 119 10.88 6.06 1.20
CA TYR A 119 12.03 5.44 1.87
C TYR A 119 13.04 4.86 0.87
N ASN A 120 12.53 4.23 -0.20
CA ASN A 120 13.38 3.63 -1.24
C ASN A 120 14.05 4.67 -2.15
N LEU A 121 13.47 5.87 -2.26
CA LEU A 121 14.03 6.98 -3.04
C LEU A 121 14.97 7.87 -2.24
N GLU A 122 14.85 7.88 -0.91
CA GLU A 122 15.61 8.77 -0.05
C GLU A 122 17.08 8.33 0.04
N ASP A 123 18.02 9.27 0.14
CA ASP A 123 19.44 8.99 0.36
C ASP A 123 19.92 9.53 1.72
N GLN A 124 19.22 10.53 2.29
CA GLN A 124 19.52 11.10 3.59
C GLN A 124 19.11 10.15 4.72
N LEU A 125 20.09 9.79 5.57
CA LEU A 125 19.88 8.85 6.66
C LEU A 125 18.82 9.31 7.67
N SER A 126 18.77 10.61 8.00
CA SER A 126 17.78 11.15 8.94
C SER A 126 16.35 10.96 8.41
N MET A 127 16.11 11.38 7.17
CA MET A 127 14.81 11.21 6.52
C MET A 127 14.45 9.72 6.34
N LYS A 128 15.42 8.85 5.98
CA LYS A 128 15.19 7.40 5.95
C LYS A 128 14.72 6.83 7.28
N THR A 129 15.31 7.28 8.39
CA THR A 129 14.88 6.86 9.72
C THR A 129 13.43 7.27 9.97
N LYS A 130 13.06 8.52 9.65
CA LYS A 130 11.68 9.01 9.79
C LYS A 130 10.68 8.28 8.90
N LEU A 131 11.06 7.99 7.67
CA LEU A 131 10.23 7.20 6.77
C LEU A 131 10.08 5.75 7.27
N SER A 132 11.11 5.16 7.88
CA SER A 132 11.01 3.86 8.53
C SER A 132 10.06 3.86 9.73
N GLU A 133 10.08 4.92 10.55
CA GLU A 133 9.13 5.11 11.66
C GLU A 133 7.69 5.18 11.12
N LEU A 134 7.46 5.93 10.04
CA LEU A 134 6.14 5.99 9.39
C LEU A 134 5.70 4.66 8.78
N ILE A 135 6.62 3.88 8.18
CA ILE A 135 6.32 2.54 7.67
C ILE A 135 5.83 1.63 8.80
N GLN A 136 6.52 1.67 9.95
CA GLN A 136 6.10 0.89 11.12
C GLN A 136 4.73 1.35 11.62
N LEU A 137 4.57 2.65 11.85
CA LEU A 137 3.33 3.25 12.35
C LEU A 137 2.11 2.88 11.49
N PHE A 138 2.19 3.10 10.18
CA PHE A 138 1.10 2.76 9.27
C PHE A 138 0.90 1.25 9.14
N GLY A 139 1.96 0.46 9.29
CA GLY A 139 1.88 -0.99 9.36
C GLY A 139 1.10 -1.48 10.58
N GLU A 140 1.32 -0.87 11.75
CA GLU A 140 0.59 -1.16 12.98
C GLU A 140 -0.88 -0.73 12.86
N MET A 141 -1.12 0.52 12.44
CA MET A 141 -2.46 1.09 12.23
C MET A 141 -3.30 0.25 11.27
N ARG A 142 -2.72 -0.24 10.17
CA ARG A 142 -3.40 -1.09 9.18
C ARG A 142 -3.85 -2.44 9.76
N ASN A 143 -3.11 -2.98 10.72
CA ASN A 143 -3.40 -4.27 11.32
C ASN A 143 -4.16 -4.13 12.66
N GLU A 144 -4.50 -2.90 13.08
CA GLU A 144 -5.22 -2.63 14.31
C GLU A 144 -6.72 -2.90 14.15
N ASN A 145 -7.29 -3.62 15.12
CA ASN A 145 -8.70 -3.96 15.18
C ASN A 145 -9.46 -3.12 16.23
N ASP A 146 -8.76 -2.39 17.10
CA ASP A 146 -9.32 -1.44 18.06
C ASP A 146 -9.27 -0.01 17.50
N TYR A 147 -10.43 0.46 17.01
CA TYR A 147 -10.57 1.78 16.41
C TYR A 147 -10.31 2.94 17.37
N ASN A 148 -10.37 2.73 18.70
CA ASN A 148 -10.08 3.79 19.66
C ASN A 148 -8.60 4.22 19.63
N LYS A 149 -7.71 3.34 19.17
CA LYS A 149 -6.27 3.63 19.08
C LYS A 149 -5.87 4.45 17.86
N TYR A 150 -6.78 4.63 16.91
CA TYR A 150 -6.48 5.44 15.72
C TYR A 150 -6.14 6.88 16.09
N GLY A 151 -6.72 7.43 17.16
CA GLY A 151 -6.31 8.72 17.70
C GLY A 151 -4.84 8.76 18.11
N GLU A 152 -4.38 7.74 18.84
CA GLU A 152 -2.98 7.61 19.27
C GLU A 152 -2.02 7.46 18.08
N TYR A 153 -2.43 6.75 17.03
CA TYR A 153 -1.62 6.63 15.81
C TYR A 153 -1.52 7.95 15.04
N ILE A 154 -2.60 8.74 15.00
CA ILE A 154 -2.59 10.06 14.37
C ILE A 154 -1.67 11.01 15.14
N GLU A 155 -1.70 11.00 16.48
CA GLU A 155 -0.78 11.80 17.30
C GLU A 155 0.70 11.40 17.07
N GLN A 156 0.99 10.11 16.94
CA GLN A 156 2.33 9.63 16.60
C GLN A 156 2.76 10.07 15.20
N PHE A 157 1.85 10.04 14.22
CA PHE A 157 2.10 10.55 12.88
C PHE A 157 2.47 12.04 12.94
N ASP A 158 1.71 12.84 13.68
CA ASP A 158 1.96 14.27 13.81
C ASP A 158 3.31 14.58 14.45
N ALA A 159 3.70 13.81 15.48
CA ALA A 159 5.01 13.97 16.11
C ALA A 159 6.15 13.74 15.10
N ILE A 160 6.07 12.67 14.30
CA ILE A 160 7.07 12.38 13.25
C ILE A 160 7.04 13.47 12.17
N TYR A 161 5.85 13.89 11.74
CA TYR A 161 5.68 14.93 10.73
C TYR A 161 6.26 16.27 11.18
N ASP A 162 6.04 16.67 12.42
CA ASP A 162 6.58 17.89 13.01
C ASP A 162 8.10 17.88 13.10
N GLU A 163 8.71 16.73 13.40
CA GLU A 163 10.16 16.57 13.40
C GLU A 163 10.73 16.74 11.99
N ILE A 164 10.12 16.10 11.00
CA ILE A 164 10.50 16.27 9.58
C ILE A 164 10.39 17.74 9.14
N GLN A 165 9.33 18.45 9.55
CA GLN A 165 9.15 19.87 9.25
C GLN A 165 10.21 20.76 9.90
N LYS A 166 10.66 20.44 11.12
CA LYS A 166 11.73 21.16 11.81
C LYS A 166 13.07 20.97 11.09
N GLU A 167 13.40 19.75 10.70
CA GLU A 167 14.64 19.45 9.96
C GLU A 167 14.71 20.17 8.61
N ARG A 168 13.58 20.32 7.90
CA ARG A 168 13.53 21.07 6.63
C ARG A 168 13.84 22.57 6.77
N ARG A 169 13.57 23.17 7.93
CA ARG A 169 13.74 24.61 8.17
C ARG A 169 15.17 24.97 8.60
N LEU A 170 16.01 23.97 8.89
CA LEU A 170 17.42 24.11 9.25
C LEU A 170 18.31 24.03 8.01
#